data_AF-A0A060S1T9-F1
#
_entry.id   AF-A0A060S1T9-F1
#
_cell.length_a   1.000
_cell.length_b   1.000
_cell.length_c   1.000
_cell.angle_alpha   90.00
_cell.angle_beta   90.00
_cell.angle_gamma   90.00
#
_symmetry.space_group_name_H-M   'P 1'
#
loop_
_entity.id
_entity.type
_entity.pdbx_description
1 polymer ?
#
loop_
_entity_poly.entity_id
_entity_poly.type
_entity_poly.pdbx_seq_one_letter_code
_entity_poly.pdbx_strand_id
1 'polypeptide(L)'
;MASGESTTSLKRHLSEMSESGQPESGRAQPHPYEPLTPAPSSPPRAPSTDLHLSGSSTPERERTGTARDTYLEFLQKAHPELTPRNDFEVLLLGSNWLKEMKSAEEKQAWLAQQWQEHVDSEEFGSAEAAMESVKAILDAVLPLAGRKPRPGDEGVLQFSIPDSDYSIRLWPGPLEHAIYCLAFVDNATQRYINVPTDHTFWHLPIPSAPWIPGAGPVELVSAERSMGIQPEDIIEGEEKYFLRDGMTCALTRPGKENALFTVPLRQQPRGLYDSAQVMTPVRLD
;
A
#
# COMPACT_ATOMS: atom_id res chain seq x y z
N MET A 1 28.68 0.21 -26.98
CA MET A 1 28.41 -1.22 -26.70
C MET A 1 27.83 -1.29 -25.29
N ALA A 2 26.51 -1.29 -25.17
CA ALA A 2 25.77 -1.48 -23.91
C ALA A 2 24.30 -1.73 -24.31
N SER A 3 23.96 -2.99 -24.59
CA SER A 3 22.61 -3.38 -25.07
C SER A 3 22.46 -4.91 -24.97
N GLY A 4 22.37 -5.43 -23.75
CA GLY A 4 22.23 -6.86 -23.50
C GLY A 4 21.39 -7.25 -22.27
N GLU A 5 21.06 -6.30 -21.39
CA GLU A 5 20.40 -6.60 -20.10
C GLU A 5 18.88 -6.28 -20.10
N SER A 6 18.38 -5.53 -21.08
CA SER A 6 16.98 -5.06 -21.10
C SER A 6 15.95 -6.15 -21.44
N THR A 7 16.28 -7.06 -22.36
CA THR A 7 15.30 -7.98 -22.99
C THR A 7 14.89 -9.14 -22.10
N THR A 8 15.76 -9.58 -21.18
CA THR A 8 15.44 -10.62 -20.19
C THR A 8 14.43 -10.12 -19.15
N SER A 9 14.37 -8.80 -18.90
CA SER A 9 13.52 -8.22 -17.86
C SER A 9 12.03 -8.24 -18.22
N LEU A 10 11.67 -7.87 -19.46
CA LEU A 10 10.27 -7.75 -19.88
C LEU A 10 9.56 -9.12 -19.92
N LYS A 11 10.20 -10.14 -20.50
CA LYS A 11 9.66 -11.52 -20.53
C LYS A 11 9.51 -12.11 -19.12
N ARG A 12 10.53 -11.91 -18.28
CA ARG A 12 10.51 -12.36 -16.90
C ARG A 12 9.41 -11.66 -16.09
N HIS A 13 9.22 -10.36 -16.28
CA HIS A 13 8.20 -9.61 -15.55
C HIS A 13 6.77 -9.96 -15.95
N LEU A 14 6.48 -10.21 -17.23
CA LEU A 14 5.16 -10.70 -17.66
C LEU A 14 4.84 -12.08 -17.07
N SER A 15 5.84 -12.97 -17.01
CA SER A 15 5.72 -14.27 -16.32
C SER A 15 5.55 -14.11 -14.80
N GLU A 16 6.32 -13.22 -14.16
CA GLU A 16 6.25 -12.97 -12.71
C GLU A 16 4.94 -12.25 -12.32
N MET A 17 4.37 -11.38 -13.16
CA MET A 17 3.04 -10.81 -12.97
C MET A 17 1.91 -11.86 -13.00
N SER A 18 2.16 -13.02 -13.63
CA SER A 18 1.25 -14.18 -13.59
C SER A 18 1.42 -15.05 -12.34
N GLU A 19 2.49 -14.87 -11.54
CA GLU A 19 2.87 -15.81 -10.46
C GLU A 19 3.16 -15.16 -9.08
N SER A 20 3.35 -13.84 -8.99
CA SER A 20 3.91 -13.17 -7.80
C SER A 20 2.89 -12.83 -6.70
N GLY A 21 2.58 -13.81 -5.84
CA GLY A 21 1.68 -13.67 -4.69
C GLY A 21 2.33 -13.62 -3.29
N GLN A 22 3.67 -13.50 -3.16
CA GLN A 22 4.34 -13.47 -1.85
C GLN A 22 5.56 -12.52 -1.78
N PRO A 23 5.58 -11.55 -0.85
CA PRO A 23 6.79 -10.81 -0.50
C PRO A 23 7.63 -11.53 0.57
N GLU A 24 8.95 -11.65 0.35
CA GLU A 24 9.88 -12.11 1.39
C GLU A 24 10.21 -10.97 2.38
N SER A 25 10.10 -11.28 3.68
CA SER A 25 10.34 -10.33 4.76
C SER A 25 11.84 -10.19 5.09
N GLY A 26 12.50 -9.20 4.50
CA GLY A 26 13.85 -8.77 4.88
C GLY A 26 13.93 -8.37 6.36
N ARG A 27 14.76 -9.06 7.15
CA ARG A 27 14.81 -8.92 8.61
C ARG A 27 15.83 -7.84 9.02
N ALA A 28 15.35 -6.64 9.33
CA ALA A 28 16.19 -5.57 9.89
C ALA A 28 16.77 -5.96 11.26
N GLN A 29 18.01 -5.54 11.55
CA GLN A 29 18.66 -5.71 12.85
C GLN A 29 18.15 -4.65 13.85
N PRO A 30 17.86 -5.01 15.12
CA PRO A 30 17.44 -4.04 16.12
C PRO A 30 18.62 -3.17 16.58
N HIS A 31 18.43 -1.85 16.58
CA HIS A 31 19.32 -0.92 17.28
C HIS A 31 19.19 -1.09 18.81
N PRO A 32 20.25 -0.82 19.59
CA PRO A 32 20.18 -0.85 21.05
C PRO A 32 19.32 0.31 21.57
N TYR A 33 18.21 -0.03 22.25
CA TYR A 33 17.33 0.94 22.88
C TYR A 33 17.76 1.27 24.32
N GLU A 34 17.68 2.54 24.68
CA GLU A 34 17.55 2.93 26.09
C GLU A 34 16.13 2.59 26.60
N PRO A 35 16.00 2.02 27.81
CA PRO A 35 14.69 1.68 28.36
C PRO A 35 13.93 2.95 28.79
N LEU A 36 12.82 3.24 28.10
CA LEU A 36 11.84 4.22 28.54
C LEU A 36 11.18 3.76 29.85
N THR A 37 11.70 4.21 30.99
CA THR A 37 11.04 4.05 32.28
C THR A 37 9.80 4.95 32.34
N PRO A 38 8.59 4.41 32.59
CA PRO A 38 7.41 5.24 32.78
C PRO A 38 7.55 6.04 34.08
N ALA A 39 7.20 7.33 34.03
CA ALA A 39 7.14 8.17 35.22
C ALA A 39 6.08 7.65 36.21
N PRO A 40 6.33 7.69 37.53
CA PRO A 40 5.40 7.15 38.51
C PRO A 40 4.12 8.00 38.62
N SER A 41 2.98 7.31 38.59
CA SER A 41 1.68 7.74 39.12
C SER A 41 1.09 9.06 38.60
N SER A 42 0.46 9.01 37.42
CA SER A 42 -0.60 9.99 37.08
C SER A 42 -1.91 9.66 37.86
N PRO A 43 -2.67 10.67 38.30
CA PRO A 43 -3.99 10.46 38.94
C PRO A 43 -5.02 9.90 37.93
N PRO A 44 -6.15 9.32 38.41
CA PRO A 44 -7.14 8.70 37.54
C PRO A 44 -7.71 9.69 36.50
N ARG A 45 -7.59 9.30 35.23
CA ARG A 45 -8.11 10.07 34.08
C ARG A 45 -9.63 10.15 34.17
N ALA A 46 -10.18 11.36 33.99
CA ALA A 46 -11.62 11.56 33.79
C ALA A 46 -12.11 10.74 32.58
N PRO A 47 -13.40 10.34 32.51
CA PRO A 47 -13.93 9.60 31.38
C PRO A 47 -13.72 10.41 30.09
N SER A 48 -12.88 9.89 29.20
CA SER A 48 -12.69 10.46 27.87
C SER A 48 -14.02 10.43 27.14
N THR A 49 -14.37 11.54 26.50
CA THR A 49 -15.55 11.65 25.63
C THR A 49 -15.54 10.52 24.60
N ASP A 50 -16.63 9.77 24.50
CA ASP A 50 -16.74 8.64 23.58
C ASP A 50 -16.44 9.08 22.15
N LEU A 51 -15.32 8.59 21.60
CA LEU A 51 -15.12 8.55 20.15
C LEU A 51 -16.09 7.51 19.61
N HIS A 52 -17.30 7.99 19.31
CA HIS A 52 -18.43 7.20 18.84
C HIS A 52 -18.13 6.69 17.43
N LEU A 53 -17.33 5.63 17.34
CA LEU A 53 -17.17 4.81 16.15
C LEU A 53 -18.51 4.13 15.87
N SER A 54 -19.42 4.87 15.24
CA SER A 54 -20.67 4.37 14.70
C SER A 54 -20.36 3.41 13.56
N GLY A 55 -20.03 2.17 13.93
CA GLY A 55 -19.69 1.10 13.01
C GLY A 55 -20.89 0.73 12.15
N SER A 56 -20.96 1.35 10.97
CA SER A 56 -21.79 0.84 9.88
C SER A 56 -21.32 -0.57 9.55
N SER A 57 -22.15 -1.57 9.85
CA SER A 57 -21.84 -2.99 9.63
C SER A 57 -21.91 -3.42 8.16
N THR A 58 -21.73 -2.48 7.24
CA THR A 58 -21.53 -2.77 5.82
C THR A 58 -20.20 -3.50 5.69
N PRO A 59 -20.13 -4.69 5.08
CA PRO A 59 -18.86 -5.37 4.87
C PRO A 59 -17.96 -4.47 4.01
N GLU A 60 -16.83 -4.02 4.57
CA GLU A 60 -15.85 -3.22 3.84
C GLU A 60 -15.38 -4.00 2.62
N ARG A 61 -15.85 -3.58 1.46
CA ARG A 61 -15.63 -4.28 0.21
C ARG A 61 -14.26 -3.91 -0.30
N GLU A 62 -13.45 -4.92 -0.60
CA GLU A 62 -12.19 -4.72 -1.26
C GLU A 62 -12.40 -3.99 -2.60
N ARG A 63 -11.62 -2.92 -2.83
CA ARG A 63 -11.72 -2.14 -4.06
C ARG A 63 -10.95 -2.87 -5.16
N THR A 64 -11.70 -3.35 -6.14
CA THR A 64 -11.16 -3.94 -7.37
C THR A 64 -11.29 -2.97 -8.53
N GLY A 65 -10.46 -3.15 -9.55
CA GLY A 65 -10.51 -2.40 -10.81
C GLY A 65 -9.78 -3.18 -11.89
N THR A 66 -9.83 -2.71 -13.14
CA THR A 66 -9.01 -3.33 -14.18
C THR A 66 -7.54 -2.90 -14.03
N ALA A 67 -6.62 -3.74 -14.48
CA ALA A 67 -5.23 -3.31 -14.65
C ALA A 67 -5.17 -2.08 -15.57
N ARG A 68 -5.95 -2.06 -16.67
CA ARG A 68 -6.11 -0.94 -17.61
C ARG A 68 -6.37 0.40 -16.91
N ASP A 69 -7.33 0.47 -16.00
CA ASP A 69 -7.65 1.71 -15.25
C ASP A 69 -6.45 2.19 -14.41
N THR A 70 -5.65 1.25 -13.92
CA THR A 70 -4.47 1.50 -13.09
C THR A 70 -3.30 1.99 -13.94
N TYR A 71 -2.97 1.29 -15.04
CA TYR A 71 -1.92 1.68 -15.98
C TYR A 71 -2.24 3.02 -16.66
N LEU A 72 -3.50 3.30 -17.00
CA LEU A 72 -3.92 4.61 -17.52
C LEU A 72 -3.78 5.74 -16.48
N GLU A 73 -4.05 5.47 -15.19
CA GLU A 73 -3.80 6.46 -14.14
C GLU A 73 -2.31 6.76 -13.98
N PHE A 74 -1.44 5.74 -14.01
CA PHE A 74 0.01 5.93 -13.97
C PHE A 74 0.54 6.66 -15.20
N LEU A 75 0.10 6.28 -16.40
CA LEU A 75 0.44 6.95 -17.66
C LEU A 75 0.09 8.44 -17.58
N GLN A 76 -1.14 8.78 -17.17
CA GLN A 76 -1.59 10.17 -17.11
C GLN A 76 -0.81 11.02 -16.09
N LYS A 77 -0.25 10.41 -15.03
CA LYS A 77 0.63 11.06 -14.05
C LYS A 77 2.06 11.21 -14.55
N ALA A 78 2.65 10.13 -15.08
CA ALA A 78 4.06 10.07 -15.45
C ALA A 78 4.36 10.69 -16.83
N HIS A 79 3.43 10.54 -17.77
CA HIS A 79 3.60 10.88 -19.20
C HIS A 79 2.36 11.63 -19.75
N PRO A 80 1.93 12.75 -19.13
CA PRO A 80 0.75 13.51 -19.55
C PRO A 80 0.84 14.08 -20.97
N GLU A 81 2.03 14.14 -21.56
CA GLU A 81 2.28 14.56 -22.94
C GLU A 81 1.99 13.47 -23.99
N LEU A 82 1.84 12.21 -23.56
CA LEU A 82 1.64 11.07 -24.45
C LEU A 82 0.19 10.57 -24.44
N THR A 83 -0.32 10.24 -25.62
CA THR A 83 -1.56 9.46 -25.79
C THR A 83 -1.17 8.07 -26.29
N PRO A 84 -1.51 6.97 -25.59
CA PRO A 84 -1.17 5.62 -26.03
C PRO A 84 -1.95 5.28 -27.29
N ARG A 85 -1.28 4.67 -28.28
CA ARG A 85 -1.89 4.29 -29.57
C ARG A 85 -2.56 2.91 -29.55
N ASN A 86 -2.21 2.06 -28.58
CA ASN A 86 -2.69 0.69 -28.43
C ASN A 86 -2.47 0.19 -26.99
N ASP A 87 -2.93 -1.03 -26.71
CA ASP A 87 -2.86 -1.65 -25.38
C ASP A 87 -1.42 -1.91 -24.92
N PHE A 88 -0.49 -2.24 -25.82
CA PHE A 88 0.92 -2.41 -25.48
C PHE A 88 1.54 -1.10 -24.97
N GLU A 89 1.21 0.03 -25.58
CA GLU A 89 1.63 1.34 -25.07
C GLU A 89 0.98 1.71 -23.75
N VAL A 90 -0.28 1.32 -23.48
CA VAL A 90 -0.89 1.50 -22.15
C VAL A 90 -0.11 0.74 -21.09
N LEU A 91 0.22 -0.54 -21.36
CA LEU A 91 0.98 -1.39 -20.44
C LEU A 91 2.38 -0.84 -20.17
N LEU A 92 3.12 -0.43 -21.21
CA LEU A 92 4.49 0.05 -21.05
C LEU A 92 4.56 1.47 -20.46
N LEU A 93 3.70 2.41 -20.90
CA LEU A 93 3.70 3.79 -20.39
C LEU A 93 3.12 3.95 -18.98
N GLY A 94 2.29 3.00 -18.52
CA GLY A 94 1.88 2.92 -17.12
C GLY A 94 2.90 2.21 -16.21
N SER A 95 4.01 1.71 -16.77
CA SER A 95 5.13 1.13 -16.00
C SER A 95 6.21 2.18 -15.65
N ASN A 96 7.23 1.80 -14.87
CA ASN A 96 8.34 2.68 -14.52
C ASN A 96 9.53 2.64 -15.51
N TRP A 97 9.44 1.86 -16.60
CA TRP A 97 10.59 1.58 -17.48
C TRP A 97 11.08 2.78 -18.29
N LEU A 98 10.21 3.76 -18.59
CA LEU A 98 10.57 4.94 -19.37
C LEU A 98 11.02 6.14 -18.52
N LYS A 99 11.25 5.96 -17.21
CA LYS A 99 11.56 7.06 -16.27
C LYS A 99 12.82 7.87 -16.62
N GLU A 100 13.80 7.24 -17.27
CA GLU A 100 15.07 7.88 -17.65
C GLU A 100 14.99 8.59 -19.02
N MET A 101 13.93 8.33 -19.81
CA MET A 101 13.75 8.87 -21.16
C MET A 101 13.10 10.26 -21.11
N LYS A 102 13.68 11.21 -21.83
CA LYS A 102 13.43 12.64 -21.64
C LYS A 102 12.52 13.27 -22.69
N SER A 103 12.40 12.67 -23.87
CA SER A 103 11.56 13.21 -24.96
C SER A 103 10.45 12.24 -25.36
N ALA A 104 9.37 12.79 -25.92
CA ALA A 104 8.27 12.00 -26.47
C ALA A 104 8.74 11.10 -27.61
N GLU A 105 9.64 11.61 -28.47
CA GLU A 105 10.22 10.88 -29.61
C GLU A 105 11.10 9.70 -29.15
N GLU A 106 11.92 9.89 -28.12
CA GLU A 106 12.74 8.85 -27.52
C GLU A 106 11.87 7.70 -26.97
N LYS A 107 10.87 8.06 -26.16
CA LYS A 107 9.88 7.09 -25.62
C LYS A 107 9.16 6.35 -26.75
N GLN A 108 8.69 7.07 -27.77
CA GLN A 108 7.96 6.49 -28.91
C GLN A 108 8.82 5.57 -29.79
N ALA A 109 10.10 5.90 -29.99
CA ALA A 109 11.05 5.04 -30.68
C ALA A 109 11.33 3.75 -29.89
N TRP A 110 11.52 3.87 -28.57
CA TRP A 110 11.73 2.72 -27.69
C TRP A 110 10.49 1.81 -27.63
N LEU A 111 9.28 2.37 -27.50
CA LEU A 111 8.02 1.60 -27.53
C LEU A 111 7.86 0.81 -28.84
N ALA A 112 8.20 1.41 -29.98
CA ALA A 112 8.17 0.72 -31.28
C ALA A 112 9.19 -0.43 -31.36
N GLN A 113 10.39 -0.24 -30.80
CA GLN A 113 11.39 -1.31 -30.69
C GLN A 113 10.90 -2.45 -29.79
N GLN A 114 10.39 -2.13 -28.59
CA GLN A 114 9.89 -3.15 -27.66
C GLN A 114 8.69 -3.91 -28.22
N TRP A 115 7.81 -3.25 -28.99
CA TRP A 115 6.72 -3.94 -29.68
C TRP A 115 7.25 -4.95 -30.69
N GLN A 116 8.23 -4.55 -31.52
CA GLN A 116 8.85 -5.45 -32.49
C GLN A 116 9.53 -6.65 -31.78
N GLU A 117 10.29 -6.42 -30.71
CA GLU A 117 10.93 -7.48 -29.91
C GLU A 117 9.92 -8.42 -29.22
N HIS A 118 8.74 -7.92 -28.87
CA HIS A 118 7.66 -8.70 -28.27
C HIS A 118 6.94 -9.57 -29.33
N VAL A 119 6.65 -9.02 -30.51
CA VAL A 119 6.05 -9.74 -31.65
C VAL A 119 6.99 -10.80 -32.23
N ASP A 120 8.28 -10.50 -32.35
CA ASP A 120 9.30 -11.43 -32.86
C ASP A 120 9.66 -12.55 -31.86
N SER A 121 9.02 -12.59 -30.69
CA SER A 121 9.22 -13.68 -29.74
C SER A 121 8.48 -14.96 -30.17
N GLU A 122 9.14 -16.10 -30.00
CA GLU A 122 8.60 -17.44 -30.36
C GLU A 122 7.33 -17.84 -29.57
N GLU A 123 6.91 -17.02 -28.61
CA GLU A 123 5.82 -17.29 -27.67
C GLU A 123 4.42 -17.04 -28.27
N PHE A 124 4.25 -15.95 -29.04
CA PHE A 124 2.93 -15.53 -29.53
C PHE A 124 2.65 -15.93 -30.99
N GLY A 125 3.70 -16.12 -31.80
CA GLY A 125 3.60 -16.58 -33.20
C GLY A 125 2.90 -15.63 -34.18
N SER A 126 2.31 -14.52 -33.71
CA SER A 126 1.68 -13.46 -34.50
C SER A 126 1.56 -12.16 -33.69
N ALA A 127 1.46 -11.02 -34.37
CA ALA A 127 1.26 -9.73 -33.74
C ALA A 127 -0.13 -9.63 -33.06
N GLU A 128 -1.13 -10.27 -33.64
CA GLU A 128 -2.50 -10.34 -33.14
C GLU A 128 -2.57 -11.09 -31.81
N ALA A 129 -1.91 -12.26 -31.71
CA ALA A 129 -1.86 -13.03 -30.46
C ALA A 129 -1.06 -12.30 -29.36
N ALA A 130 0.03 -11.60 -29.73
CA ALA A 130 0.77 -10.76 -28.78
C ALA A 130 -0.11 -9.63 -28.23
N MET A 131 -0.89 -8.96 -29.09
CA MET A 131 -1.81 -7.89 -28.67
C MET A 131 -2.96 -8.43 -27.79
N GLU A 132 -3.51 -9.61 -28.11
CA GLU A 132 -4.55 -10.24 -27.29
C GLU A 132 -4.02 -10.66 -25.91
N SER A 133 -2.76 -11.12 -25.81
CA SER A 133 -2.09 -11.40 -24.54
C SER A 133 -1.98 -10.14 -23.66
N VAL A 134 -1.50 -9.04 -24.23
CA VAL A 134 -1.44 -7.73 -23.56
C VAL A 134 -2.83 -7.25 -23.13
N LYS A 135 -3.83 -7.41 -24.00
CA LYS A 135 -5.23 -7.07 -23.70
C LYS A 135 -5.77 -7.87 -22.53
N ALA A 136 -5.48 -9.17 -22.46
CA ALA A 136 -5.89 -10.03 -21.35
C ALA A 136 -5.26 -9.59 -20.02
N ILE A 137 -4.01 -9.15 -20.02
CA ILE A 137 -3.35 -8.55 -18.84
C ILE A 137 -4.05 -7.26 -18.42
N LEU A 138 -4.34 -6.35 -19.37
CA LEU A 138 -4.99 -5.08 -19.07
C LEU A 138 -6.45 -5.23 -18.59
N ASP A 139 -7.19 -6.20 -19.14
CA ASP A 139 -8.58 -6.44 -18.77
C ASP A 139 -8.71 -7.30 -17.50
N ALA A 140 -7.60 -7.80 -16.94
CA ALA A 140 -7.58 -8.50 -15.66
C ALA A 140 -8.08 -7.61 -14.52
N VAL A 141 -8.95 -8.16 -13.67
CA VAL A 141 -9.44 -7.50 -12.46
C VAL A 141 -8.44 -7.72 -11.33
N LEU A 142 -7.85 -6.63 -10.85
CA LEU A 142 -6.84 -6.66 -9.79
C LEU A 142 -7.38 -6.06 -8.47
N PRO A 143 -6.94 -6.57 -7.31
CA PRO A 143 -6.95 -5.82 -6.06
C PRO A 143 -6.26 -4.46 -6.22
N LEU A 144 -6.94 -3.35 -5.92
CA LEU A 144 -6.35 -2.01 -5.99
C LEU A 144 -5.54 -1.69 -4.73
N ALA A 145 -4.61 -2.59 -4.39
CA ALA A 145 -3.73 -2.49 -3.24
C ALA A 145 -2.94 -1.18 -3.27
N GLY A 146 -2.95 -0.43 -2.16
CA GLY A 146 -2.20 0.83 -2.05
C GLY A 146 -2.73 2.02 -2.87
N ARG A 147 -3.67 1.84 -3.81
CA ARG A 147 -4.25 2.96 -4.58
C ARG A 147 -4.99 3.92 -3.63
N LYS A 148 -4.62 5.20 -3.65
CA LYS A 148 -5.28 6.23 -2.83
C LYS A 148 -6.74 6.43 -3.21
N PRO A 149 -7.67 6.52 -2.24
CA PRO A 149 -9.08 6.74 -2.50
C PRO A 149 -9.39 8.04 -3.25
N ARG A 150 -10.39 7.97 -4.11
CA ARG A 150 -10.96 9.14 -4.80
C ARG A 150 -12.14 9.70 -4.00
N PRO A 151 -12.51 10.98 -4.18
CA PRO A 151 -13.75 11.52 -3.60
C PRO A 151 -14.96 10.70 -4.06
N GLY A 152 -15.70 10.13 -3.09
CA GLY A 152 -16.84 9.23 -3.35
C GLY A 152 -16.53 7.74 -3.17
N ASP A 153 -15.26 7.33 -2.99
CA ASP A 153 -14.93 5.96 -2.61
C ASP A 153 -15.49 5.64 -1.20
N GLU A 154 -16.14 4.48 -1.07
CA GLU A 154 -16.64 3.96 0.20
C GLU A 154 -15.52 3.30 1.04
N GLY A 155 -15.78 3.08 2.34
CA GLY A 155 -14.83 2.39 3.24
C GLY A 155 -13.59 3.20 3.64
N VAL A 156 -13.57 4.50 3.36
CA VAL A 156 -12.48 5.40 3.77
C VAL A 156 -12.77 5.96 5.16
N LEU A 157 -11.89 5.67 6.11
CA LEU A 157 -11.91 6.24 7.45
C LEU A 157 -10.95 7.43 7.51
N GLN A 158 -11.33 8.51 8.20
CA GLN A 158 -10.48 9.68 8.39
C GLN A 158 -10.37 10.03 9.88
N PHE A 159 -9.14 10.15 10.37
CA PHE A 159 -8.81 10.47 11.75
C PHE A 159 -8.17 11.86 11.79
N SER A 160 -8.83 12.82 12.43
CA SER A 160 -8.22 14.13 12.71
C SER A 160 -7.09 13.98 13.73
N ILE A 161 -5.91 14.53 13.42
CA ILE A 161 -4.80 14.55 14.38
C ILE A 161 -5.00 15.74 15.33
N PRO A 162 -5.01 15.55 16.68
CA PRO A 162 -5.16 16.66 17.62
C PRO A 162 -4.05 17.70 17.48
N ASP A 163 -4.41 18.99 17.51
CA ASP A 163 -3.49 20.12 17.29
C ASP A 163 -2.67 19.99 16.00
N SER A 164 -3.31 19.75 14.86
CA SER A 164 -2.63 19.61 13.57
C SER A 164 -3.50 20.09 12.41
N ASP A 165 -2.85 20.67 11.40
CA ASP A 165 -3.44 20.98 10.10
C ASP A 165 -3.62 19.74 9.22
N TYR A 166 -3.26 18.56 9.72
CA TYR A 166 -3.33 17.29 9.01
C TYR A 166 -4.35 16.31 9.60
N SER A 167 -4.77 15.36 8.77
CA SER A 167 -5.50 14.17 9.17
C SER A 167 -4.88 12.93 8.54
N ILE A 168 -5.25 11.76 9.05
CA ILE A 168 -4.86 10.47 8.49
C ILE A 168 -6.08 9.89 7.80
N ARG A 169 -5.93 9.42 6.57
CA ARG A 169 -6.91 8.53 5.94
C ARG A 169 -6.41 7.09 5.98
N LEU A 170 -7.34 6.19 6.27
CA LEU A 170 -7.16 4.74 6.31
C LEU A 170 -8.23 4.11 5.39
N TRP A 171 -7.85 3.14 4.57
CA TRP A 171 -8.78 2.49 3.64
C TRP A 171 -8.41 1.02 3.42
N PRO A 172 -9.39 0.14 3.12
CA PRO A 172 -9.11 -1.28 2.92
C PRO A 172 -8.19 -1.50 1.72
N GLY A 173 -7.13 -2.27 1.97
CA GLY A 173 -6.38 -3.01 0.96
C GLY A 173 -6.85 -4.47 0.88
N PRO A 174 -6.06 -5.36 0.26
CA PRO A 174 -6.44 -6.76 0.03
C PRO A 174 -6.82 -7.49 1.32
N LEU A 175 -7.96 -8.20 1.29
CA LEU A 175 -8.53 -8.85 2.47
C LEU A 175 -7.77 -10.11 2.87
N GLU A 176 -7.28 -10.88 1.90
CA GLU A 176 -6.46 -12.09 2.03
C GLU A 176 -5.13 -11.84 2.74
N HIS A 177 -4.61 -10.61 2.64
CA HIS A 177 -3.43 -10.17 3.37
C HIS A 177 -3.77 -9.43 4.68
N ALA A 178 -5.06 -9.20 4.97
CA ALA A 178 -5.53 -8.39 6.09
C ALA A 178 -4.79 -7.04 6.16
N ILE A 179 -4.70 -6.36 5.01
CA ILE A 179 -4.00 -5.06 4.86
C ILE A 179 -5.01 -3.91 4.83
N TYR A 180 -4.74 -2.88 5.61
CA TYR A 180 -5.21 -1.52 5.36
C TYR A 180 -4.07 -0.66 4.84
N CYS A 181 -4.41 0.34 4.04
CA CYS A 181 -3.49 1.35 3.57
C CYS A 181 -3.74 2.66 4.32
N LEU A 182 -2.67 3.37 4.68
CA LEU A 182 -2.71 4.64 5.41
C LEU A 182 -1.95 5.72 4.63
N ALA A 183 -2.44 6.96 4.65
CA ALA A 183 -1.68 8.15 4.23
C ALA A 183 -2.12 9.42 4.98
N PHE A 184 -1.24 10.43 4.99
CA PHE A 184 -1.56 11.77 5.46
C PHE A 184 -2.40 12.56 4.46
N VAL A 185 -3.20 13.48 4.98
CA VAL A 185 -4.04 14.41 4.22
C VAL A 185 -3.95 15.81 4.85
N ASP A 186 -3.76 16.81 4.00
CA ASP A 186 -3.87 18.22 4.39
C ASP A 186 -5.34 18.63 4.59
N ASN A 187 -5.68 19.18 5.76
CA ASN A 187 -7.07 19.45 6.11
C ASN A 187 -7.68 20.60 5.29
N ALA A 188 -6.88 21.56 4.84
CA ALA A 188 -7.35 22.73 4.10
C ALA A 188 -7.68 22.40 2.62
N THR A 189 -6.83 21.59 1.98
CA THR A 189 -6.92 21.23 0.55
C THR A 189 -7.54 19.86 0.31
N GLN A 190 -7.66 19.02 1.34
CA GLN A 190 -8.10 17.62 1.30
C GLN A 190 -7.26 16.72 0.37
N ARG A 191 -6.04 17.16 0.03
CA ARG A 191 -5.06 16.42 -0.78
C ARG A 191 -4.23 15.50 0.10
N TYR A 192 -3.85 14.36 -0.46
CA TYR A 192 -2.82 13.51 0.13
C TYR A 192 -1.48 14.25 0.13
N ILE A 193 -0.72 14.07 1.20
CA ILE A 193 0.64 14.58 1.36
C ILE A 193 1.56 13.44 1.84
N ASN A 194 2.86 13.62 1.70
CA ASN A 194 3.84 12.72 2.32
C ASN A 194 3.87 12.94 3.86
N VAL A 195 4.50 12.03 4.61
CA VAL A 195 4.65 12.20 6.06
C VAL A 195 5.48 13.46 6.35
N PRO A 196 5.04 14.36 7.25
CA PRO A 196 5.89 15.47 7.68
C PRO A 196 7.16 14.92 8.31
N THR A 197 8.31 15.54 8.05
CA THR A 197 9.64 14.98 8.36
C THR A 197 9.93 14.77 9.85
N ASP A 198 9.12 15.36 10.73
CA ASP A 198 9.18 15.25 12.18
C ASP A 198 8.11 14.30 12.77
N HIS A 199 7.27 13.69 11.93
CA HIS A 199 6.25 12.73 12.31
C HIS A 199 6.74 11.30 12.06
N THR A 200 6.56 10.40 13.04
CA THR A 200 6.81 8.95 12.83
C THR A 200 5.68 8.09 13.37
N PHE A 201 5.40 7.01 12.65
CA PHE A 201 4.43 6.00 13.05
C PHE A 201 5.11 4.81 13.72
N TRP A 202 4.45 4.27 14.73
CA TRP A 202 4.92 3.12 15.48
C TRP A 202 3.83 2.07 15.56
N HIS A 203 4.16 0.82 15.27
CA HIS A 203 3.40 -0.31 15.78
C HIS A 203 3.57 -0.38 17.30
N LEU A 204 2.48 -0.54 18.04
CA LEU A 204 2.53 -0.89 19.46
C LEU A 204 2.05 -2.33 19.68
N PRO A 205 2.66 -3.09 20.63
CA PRO A 205 2.11 -4.36 21.09
C PRO A 205 0.65 -4.24 21.51
N ILE A 206 -0.09 -5.33 21.33
CA ILE A 206 -1.42 -5.50 21.92
C ILE A 206 -1.25 -5.49 23.46
N PRO A 207 -1.76 -4.50 24.21
CA PRO A 207 -1.50 -4.40 25.65
C PRO A 207 -2.08 -5.56 26.47
N SER A 208 -3.10 -6.24 25.95
CA SER A 208 -3.69 -7.45 26.53
C SER A 208 -2.97 -8.75 26.17
N ALA A 209 -1.96 -8.72 25.29
CA ALA A 209 -1.14 -9.87 24.91
C ALA A 209 0.38 -9.58 24.95
N PRO A 210 0.92 -9.05 26.08
CA PRO A 210 2.33 -8.62 26.18
C PRO A 210 3.34 -9.78 26.14
N TRP A 211 2.89 -11.03 26.16
CA TRP A 211 3.73 -12.22 26.10
C TRP A 211 4.15 -12.61 24.68
N ILE A 212 3.63 -11.96 23.63
CA ILE A 212 3.99 -12.25 22.24
C ILE A 212 5.45 -11.80 22.00
N PRO A 213 6.41 -12.73 21.78
CA PRO A 213 7.82 -12.36 21.70
C PRO A 213 8.11 -11.50 20.46
N GLY A 214 8.96 -10.49 20.62
CA GLY A 214 9.29 -9.54 19.55
C GLY A 214 8.31 -8.38 19.39
N ALA A 215 7.21 -8.34 20.17
CA ALA A 215 6.24 -7.24 20.17
C ALA A 215 6.72 -6.00 20.95
N GLY A 216 7.98 -5.57 20.75
CA GLY A 216 8.38 -4.22 21.14
C GLY A 216 7.68 -3.18 20.25
N PRO A 217 7.67 -1.89 20.61
CA PRO A 217 7.34 -0.84 19.66
C PRO A 217 8.27 -0.91 18.44
N VAL A 218 7.70 -0.88 17.23
CA VAL A 218 8.47 -0.92 15.97
C VAL A 218 8.08 0.29 15.12
N GLU A 219 9.07 1.09 14.70
CA GLU A 219 8.82 2.17 13.75
C GLU A 219 8.32 1.59 12.43
N LEU A 220 7.24 2.15 11.91
CA LEU A 220 6.68 1.77 10.63
C LEU A 220 7.37 2.56 9.52
N VAL A 221 7.84 1.85 8.50
CA VAL A 221 8.32 2.44 7.25
C VAL A 221 7.19 2.50 6.24
N SER A 222 7.19 3.51 5.37
CA SER A 222 6.28 3.59 4.24
C SER A 222 6.59 2.51 3.20
N ALA A 223 5.60 2.18 2.37
CA ALA A 223 5.72 1.21 1.29
C ALA A 223 6.88 1.56 0.36
N GLU A 224 7.01 2.85 0.04
CA GLU A 224 8.07 3.41 -0.80
C GLU A 224 9.46 3.19 -0.18
N ARG A 225 9.64 3.54 1.10
CA ARG A 225 10.89 3.30 1.84
C ARG A 225 11.21 1.80 1.97
N SER A 226 10.19 0.96 2.11
CA SER A 226 10.36 -0.51 2.14
C SER A 226 10.84 -1.10 0.80
N MET A 227 10.57 -0.40 -0.30
CA MET A 227 11.08 -0.70 -1.66
C MET A 227 12.41 -0.01 -1.97
N GLY A 228 13.05 0.65 -0.99
CA GLY A 228 14.35 1.30 -1.12
C GLY A 228 14.33 2.73 -1.69
N ILE A 229 13.14 3.31 -1.92
CA ILE A 229 13.01 4.71 -2.37
C ILE A 229 13.43 5.62 -1.21
N GLN A 230 14.34 6.57 -1.48
CA GLN A 230 14.77 7.54 -0.46
C GLN A 230 13.66 8.56 -0.21
N PRO A 231 13.48 9.09 1.02
CA PRO A 231 12.40 10.03 1.34
C PRO A 231 12.28 11.22 0.39
N GLU A 232 13.42 11.77 -0.06
CA GLU A 232 13.51 12.87 -1.02
C GLU A 232 13.07 12.51 -2.46
N ASP A 233 13.08 11.23 -2.82
CA ASP A 233 12.64 10.70 -4.11
C ASP A 233 11.16 10.26 -4.10
N ILE A 234 10.50 10.29 -2.93
CA ILE A 234 9.07 9.96 -2.84
C ILE A 234 8.25 11.11 -3.40
N ILE A 235 7.53 10.85 -4.49
CA ILE A 235 6.62 11.81 -5.13
C ILE A 235 5.63 12.36 -4.09
N GLU A 236 5.49 13.69 -4.05
CA GLU A 236 4.62 14.38 -3.10
C GLU A 236 3.18 13.89 -3.20
N GLY A 237 2.59 13.54 -2.06
CA GLY A 237 1.23 13.05 -1.96
C GLY A 237 1.04 11.58 -2.38
N GLU A 238 2.10 10.83 -2.71
CA GLU A 238 2.03 9.39 -3.03
C GLU A 238 2.53 8.45 -1.91
N GLU A 239 3.25 8.92 -0.89
CA GLU A 239 3.68 8.08 0.25
C GLU A 239 2.52 7.41 1.01
N LYS A 240 2.68 6.14 1.37
CA LYS A 240 1.66 5.36 2.08
C LYS A 240 2.26 4.28 2.97
N TYR A 241 1.50 3.82 3.95
CA TYR A 241 1.87 2.74 4.85
C TYR A 241 0.91 1.56 4.71
N PHE A 242 1.42 0.34 4.87
CA PHE A 242 0.61 -0.87 4.96
C PHE A 242 0.51 -1.31 6.41
N LEU A 243 -0.72 -1.33 6.95
CA LEU A 243 -1.03 -1.75 8.30
C LEU A 243 -1.83 -3.05 8.28
N ARG A 244 -1.83 -3.79 9.39
CA ARG A 244 -2.63 -5.02 9.53
C ARG A 244 -3.95 -4.75 10.25
N ASP A 245 -5.00 -5.51 9.93
CA ASP A 245 -6.26 -5.50 10.68
C ASP A 245 -6.03 -5.67 12.20
N GLY A 246 -6.70 -4.86 13.02
CA GLY A 246 -6.54 -4.87 14.48
C GLY A 246 -5.21 -4.31 15.02
N MET A 247 -4.30 -3.86 14.16
CA MET A 247 -3.01 -3.29 14.55
C MET A 247 -3.20 -1.98 15.32
N THR A 248 -2.60 -1.86 16.51
CA THR A 248 -2.55 -0.59 17.23
C THR A 248 -1.29 0.18 16.81
N CYS A 249 -1.49 1.46 16.51
CA CYS A 249 -0.49 2.37 16.03
C CYS A 249 -0.42 3.64 16.90
N ALA A 250 0.78 4.21 17.00
CA ALA A 250 1.02 5.52 17.59
C ALA A 250 1.63 6.46 16.55
N LEU A 251 1.09 7.67 16.44
CA LEU A 251 1.74 8.80 15.78
C LEU A 251 2.48 9.62 16.83
N THR A 252 3.79 9.78 16.66
CA THR A 252 4.64 10.64 17.49
C THR A 252 5.00 11.92 16.74
N ARG A 253 5.08 13.05 17.46
CA ARG A 253 5.31 14.40 16.92
C ARG A 253 6.06 15.26 17.95
N PRO A 254 6.87 16.26 17.56
CA PRO A 254 7.67 17.04 18.51
C PRO A 254 6.79 17.84 19.48
N GLY A 255 7.07 17.72 20.78
CA GLY A 255 6.40 18.50 21.82
C GLY A 255 4.89 18.24 21.97
N LYS A 256 4.37 17.13 21.43
CA LYS A 256 2.95 16.74 21.50
C LYS A 256 2.80 15.35 22.12
N GLU A 257 1.63 15.08 22.69
CA GLU A 257 1.26 13.72 23.11
C GLU A 257 1.10 12.79 21.89
N ASN A 258 1.43 11.51 22.10
CA ASN A 258 1.28 10.46 21.09
C ASN A 258 -0.21 10.24 20.78
N ALA A 259 -0.59 10.37 19.51
CA ALA A 259 -1.94 10.05 19.08
C ALA A 259 -2.03 8.54 18.78
N LEU A 260 -2.89 7.82 19.52
CA LEU A 260 -3.11 6.39 19.34
C LEU A 260 -4.35 6.12 18.50
N PHE A 261 -4.26 5.13 17.62
CA PHE A 261 -5.41 4.57 16.90
C PHE A 261 -5.23 3.07 16.70
N THR A 262 -6.33 2.36 16.47
CA THR A 262 -6.32 0.93 16.15
C THR A 262 -6.99 0.75 14.80
N VAL A 263 -6.31 0.06 13.89
CA VAL A 263 -6.85 -0.34 12.59
C VAL A 263 -8.08 -1.23 12.81
N PRO A 264 -9.19 -1.04 12.09
CA PRO A 264 -10.36 -1.89 12.25
C PRO A 264 -10.02 -3.36 12.04
N LEU A 265 -10.74 -4.23 12.75
CA LEU A 265 -10.66 -5.67 12.56
C LEU A 265 -11.80 -6.09 11.62
N ARG A 266 -11.50 -6.34 10.33
CA ARG A 266 -12.53 -6.85 9.41
C ARG A 266 -12.89 -8.28 9.81
N GLN A 267 -14.16 -8.65 9.62
CA GLN A 267 -14.54 -10.04 9.73
C GLN A 267 -13.97 -10.80 8.54
N GLN A 268 -12.91 -11.56 8.79
CA GLN A 268 -12.40 -12.53 7.84
C GLN A 268 -13.49 -13.57 7.52
N PRO A 269 -13.56 -14.08 6.26
CA PRO A 269 -14.44 -15.19 5.92
C PRO A 269 -14.20 -16.34 6.91
N ARG A 270 -15.26 -16.81 7.56
CA ARG A 270 -15.13 -17.81 8.62
C ARG A 270 -14.73 -19.16 8.02
N GLY A 271 -13.42 -19.42 8.04
CA GLY A 271 -12.83 -20.67 7.58
C GLY A 271 -13.03 -21.82 8.57
N LEU A 272 -12.04 -22.70 8.68
CA LEU A 272 -12.05 -23.93 9.51
C LEU A 272 -12.67 -23.76 10.92
N TYR A 273 -12.55 -22.59 11.53
CA TYR A 273 -13.14 -22.25 12.83
C TYR A 273 -14.67 -22.42 12.94
N ASP A 274 -15.44 -22.22 11.86
CA ASP A 274 -16.90 -22.45 11.88
C ASP A 274 -17.27 -23.94 11.96
N SER A 275 -16.34 -24.83 11.57
CA SER A 275 -16.46 -26.29 11.72
C SER A 275 -15.76 -26.84 12.97
N ALA A 276 -15.00 -26.00 13.68
CA ALA A 276 -14.20 -26.42 14.82
C ALA A 276 -15.02 -26.41 16.12
N GLN A 277 -14.94 -27.49 16.90
CA GLN A 277 -15.50 -27.51 18.24
C GLN A 277 -14.63 -26.65 19.17
N VAL A 278 -15.10 -25.43 19.49
CA VAL A 278 -14.39 -24.50 20.38
C VAL A 278 -14.38 -25.06 21.80
N MET A 279 -13.21 -25.55 22.24
CA MET A 279 -13.00 -25.96 23.62
C MET A 279 -12.91 -24.71 24.52
N THR A 280 -13.94 -24.49 25.34
CA THR A 280 -13.94 -23.39 26.32
C THR A 280 -13.28 -23.88 27.61
N PRO A 281 -12.28 -23.17 28.18
CA PRO A 281 -11.69 -23.55 29.45
C PRO A 281 -12.72 -23.40 30.57
N VAL A 282 -13.00 -24.50 31.28
CA VAL A 282 -13.83 -24.48 32.50
C VAL A 282 -12.92 -24.07 33.65
N ARG A 283 -13.30 -23.00 34.36
CA ARG A 283 -12.65 -22.62 35.62
C ARG A 283 -13.03 -23.65 36.68
N LEU A 284 -12.05 -24.26 37.31
CA LEU A 284 -12.26 -25.08 38.51
C LEU A 284 -12.27 -24.14 39.72
N ASP A 285 -13.22 -24.37 40.62
CA ASP A 285 -13.41 -23.64 41.87
C ASP A 285 -12.47 -24.16 42.98
#